data_AF-A0A418B6Y4-F1
#
_entry.id   AF-A0A418B6Y4-F1
#
_cell.length_a   1.000
_cell.length_b   1.000
_cell.length_c   1.000
_cell.angle_alpha   90.00
_cell.angle_beta   90.00
_cell.angle_gamma   90.00
#
_symmetry.space_group_name_H-M   'P 1'
#
loop_
_entity.id
_entity.type
_entity.pdbx_description
1 polymer ?
#
loop_
_entity_poly.entity_id
_entity_poly.type
_entity_poly.pdbx_seq_one_letter_code
_entity_poly.pdbx_strand_id
1 'polypeptide(L)'
;MHVDNWAIELPAGLIDAGESIEETVAREIKEETGYNVIKFLSVGPPIVTDQGITNGSCRFVVVDVEAPTRTDEDGDDAHPPQALEETEMIQVLHVPMHSLLETLEERHRVHGDAIDARLYSYALGRQLGLPPLT
;
A
#
# COMPACT_ATOMS: atom_id res chain seq x y z
N MET A 1 -3.38 13.17 -17.03
CA MET A 1 -4.55 12.28 -17.16
C MET A 1 -5.42 12.51 -15.95
N HIS A 2 -6.74 12.53 -16.11
CA HIS A 2 -7.66 12.40 -14.97
C HIS A 2 -7.85 10.91 -14.68
N VAL A 3 -7.92 10.53 -13.42
CA VAL A 3 -8.24 9.18 -12.97
C VAL A 3 -9.70 9.21 -12.54
N ASP A 4 -10.59 8.71 -13.39
CA ASP A 4 -12.03 8.59 -13.10
C ASP A 4 -12.42 7.14 -12.71
N ASN A 5 -11.42 6.34 -12.32
CA ASN A 5 -11.53 4.94 -11.90
C ASN A 5 -10.85 4.74 -10.53
N TRP A 6 -10.88 3.53 -9.98
CA TRP A 6 -10.10 3.19 -8.79
C TRP A 6 -8.60 3.38 -9.04
N ALA A 7 -7.88 3.80 -8.01
CA ALA A 7 -6.42 3.76 -7.97
C ALA A 7 -5.98 2.63 -7.04
N ILE A 8 -5.02 1.82 -7.50
CA ILE A 8 -4.41 0.76 -6.68
C ILE A 8 -3.12 1.33 -6.10
N GLU A 9 -3.09 1.47 -4.79
CA GLU A 9 -2.01 2.10 -4.03
C GLU A 9 -1.59 1.21 -2.85
N LEU A 10 -0.45 1.54 -2.24
CA LEU A 10 -0.10 1.05 -0.91
C LEU A 10 -0.87 1.87 0.13
N PRO A 11 -1.18 1.31 1.33
CA PRO A 11 -1.76 2.08 2.42
C PRO A 11 -0.93 3.33 2.72
N ALA A 12 -1.58 4.48 2.84
CA ALA A 12 -0.89 5.76 2.96
C ALA A 12 -1.81 6.87 3.49
N GLY A 13 -1.30 7.64 4.44
CA GLY A 13 -1.91 8.91 4.80
C GLY A 13 -0.91 9.93 5.33
N LEU A 14 -1.44 11.08 5.76
CA LEU A 14 -0.64 12.22 6.17
C LEU A 14 -0.14 12.03 7.60
N ILE A 15 1.05 12.56 7.89
CA ILE A 15 1.56 12.63 9.26
C ILE A 15 0.86 13.79 9.96
N ASP A 16 0.07 13.48 10.98
CA ASP A 16 -0.62 14.49 11.77
C ASP A 16 0.33 15.29 12.66
N ALA A 17 -0.14 16.47 13.07
CA ALA A 17 0.65 17.38 13.88
C ALA A 17 1.02 16.73 15.24
N GLY A 18 2.29 16.38 15.39
CA GLY A 18 2.82 15.78 16.61
C GLY A 18 2.91 14.25 16.59
N GLU A 19 2.44 13.59 15.53
CA GLU A 19 2.67 12.16 15.33
C GLU A 19 4.13 11.89 14.94
N SER A 20 4.66 10.81 15.50
CA SER A 20 5.83 10.12 14.95
C SER A 20 5.47 9.35 13.67
N ILE A 21 6.47 8.98 12.88
CA ILE A 21 6.27 8.17 11.67
C ILE A 21 5.65 6.82 12.04
N GLU A 22 6.08 6.24 13.16
CA GLU A 22 5.60 4.97 13.66
C GLU A 22 4.13 5.02 14.08
N GLU A 23 3.71 6.11 14.75
CA GLU A 23 2.31 6.34 15.12
C GLU A 23 1.43 6.49 13.87
N THR A 24 1.83 7.33 12.92
CA THR A 24 1.10 7.49 11.65
C THR A 24 0.97 6.16 10.91
N VAL A 25 2.06 5.41 10.72
CA VAL A 25 2.00 4.13 9.98
C VAL A 25 1.10 3.12 10.67
N ALA A 26 1.15 3.02 12.00
CA ALA A 26 0.30 2.10 12.74
C ALA A 26 -1.18 2.49 12.67
N ARG A 27 -1.49 3.78 12.71
CA ARG A 27 -2.84 4.33 12.57
C ARG A 27 -3.40 4.10 11.17
N GLU A 28 -2.70 4.55 10.13
CA GLU A 28 -3.14 4.46 8.73
C GLU A 28 -3.36 3.00 8.31
N ILE A 29 -2.44 2.09 8.66
CA ILE A 29 -2.63 0.65 8.37
C ILE A 29 -3.87 0.13 9.09
N LYS A 30 -4.12 0.54 10.33
CA LYS A 30 -5.30 0.09 11.07
C LYS A 30 -6.60 0.60 10.45
N GLU A 31 -6.63 1.88 10.11
CA GLU A 31 -7.79 2.56 9.52
C GLU A 31 -8.10 1.96 8.15
N GLU A 32 -7.12 1.93 7.25
CA GLU A 32 -7.31 1.53 5.86
C GLU A 32 -7.37 0.02 5.64
N THR A 33 -6.82 -0.80 6.54
CA THR A 33 -6.73 -2.27 6.31
C THR A 33 -7.23 -3.13 7.47
N GLY A 34 -7.47 -2.55 8.65
CA GLY A 34 -7.87 -3.29 9.84
C GLY A 34 -6.73 -4.00 10.58
N TYR A 35 -5.55 -4.14 9.97
CA TYR A 35 -4.42 -4.85 10.57
C TYR A 35 -3.70 -4.03 11.64
N ASN A 36 -3.08 -4.72 12.60
CA ASN A 36 -2.17 -4.10 13.55
C ASN A 36 -0.71 -4.33 13.10
N VAL A 37 0.11 -3.30 13.19
CA VAL A 37 1.56 -3.39 12.96
C VAL A 37 2.22 -4.12 14.12
N ILE A 38 3.01 -5.16 13.81
CA ILE A 38 3.76 -5.92 14.83
C ILE A 38 5.23 -5.54 14.88
N LYS A 39 5.79 -5.06 13.75
CA LYS A 39 7.23 -4.76 13.65
C LYS A 39 7.53 -3.83 12.48
N PHE A 40 8.38 -2.83 12.72
CA PHE A 40 8.99 -2.04 11.67
C PHE A 40 10.24 -2.74 11.12
N LEU A 41 10.27 -2.94 9.81
CA LEU A 41 11.40 -3.57 9.11
C LEU A 41 12.31 -2.54 8.45
N SER A 42 11.74 -1.45 7.92
CA SER A 42 12.48 -0.39 7.27
C SER A 42 11.71 0.92 7.29
N VAL A 43 12.40 2.01 7.53
CA VAL A 43 11.88 3.38 7.39
C VAL A 43 12.76 4.12 6.41
N GLY A 44 12.21 4.45 5.24
CA GLY A 44 12.93 5.17 4.19
C GLY A 44 13.18 6.65 4.51
N PRO A 45 14.13 7.29 3.80
CA PRO A 45 14.26 8.75 3.83
C PRO A 45 13.01 9.43 3.22
N PRO A 46 12.87 10.76 3.31
CA PRO A 46 11.89 11.47 2.52
C PRO A 46 12.13 11.24 1.02
N ILE A 47 11.09 10.81 0.31
CA ILE A 47 11.07 10.55 -1.12
C ILE A 47 10.08 11.53 -1.75
N VAL A 48 10.55 12.28 -2.73
CA VAL A 48 9.71 13.24 -3.46
C VAL A 48 8.80 12.51 -4.44
N THR A 49 7.59 13.04 -4.63
CA THR A 49 6.56 12.37 -5.45
C THR A 49 6.48 12.97 -6.84
N ASP A 50 6.30 14.29 -6.95
CA ASP A 50 6.17 14.98 -8.24
C ASP A 50 6.77 16.40 -8.19
N GLN A 51 8.11 16.49 -8.23
CA GLN A 51 8.85 17.76 -8.10
C GLN A 51 8.61 18.75 -9.24
N GLY A 52 8.06 18.30 -10.37
CA GLY A 52 7.71 19.17 -11.48
C GLY A 52 6.46 20.01 -11.22
N ILE A 53 5.63 19.58 -10.26
CA ILE A 53 4.31 20.14 -9.99
C ILE A 53 4.15 20.57 -8.52
N THR A 54 4.69 19.81 -7.58
CA THR A 54 4.51 20.01 -6.14
C THR A 54 5.82 19.88 -5.36
N ASN A 55 5.83 20.31 -4.10
CA ASN A 55 6.87 19.99 -3.12
C ASN A 55 6.51 18.74 -2.28
N GLY A 56 5.57 17.92 -2.75
CA GLY A 56 5.10 16.74 -2.05
C GLY A 56 6.19 15.70 -1.85
N SER A 57 6.17 15.07 -0.68
CA SER A 57 7.07 13.96 -0.34
C SER A 57 6.37 12.98 0.59
N CYS A 58 6.77 11.71 0.52
CA CYS A 58 6.33 10.66 1.43
C CYS A 58 7.55 9.92 1.99
N ARG A 59 7.32 9.01 2.95
CA ARG A 59 8.31 8.02 3.37
C ARG A 59 7.79 6.64 3.03
N PHE A 60 8.64 5.82 2.44
CA PHE A 60 8.31 4.41 2.20
C PHE A 60 8.67 3.61 3.45
N VAL A 61 7.69 2.96 4.06
CA VAL A 61 7.87 2.21 5.30
C VAL A 61 7.45 0.76 5.07
N VAL A 62 8.26 -0.18 5.55
CA VAL A 62 7.96 -1.61 5.47
C VAL A 62 7.75 -2.13 6.88
N VAL A 63 6.62 -2.79 7.09
CA VAL A 63 6.24 -3.37 8.38
C VAL A 63 5.76 -4.80 8.21
N ASP A 64 5.87 -5.57 9.28
CA ASP A 64 5.09 -6.78 9.46
C ASP A 64 3.75 -6.41 10.13
N VAL A 65 2.68 -7.10 9.74
CA VAL A 65 1.35 -7.00 10.35
C VAL A 65 0.90 -8.33 10.94
N GLU A 66 -0.10 -8.31 11.81
CA GLU A 66 -0.71 -9.53 12.35
C GLU A 66 -1.29 -10.40 11.22
N ALA A 67 -0.89 -11.68 11.19
CA ALA A 67 -1.46 -12.64 10.27
C ALA A 67 -2.92 -12.96 10.65
N PRO A 68 -3.81 -13.18 9.66
CA PRO A 68 -5.13 -13.75 9.91
C PRO A 68 -5.00 -15.03 10.74
N THR A 69 -5.79 -15.15 11.82
CA THR A 69 -5.77 -16.32 12.72
C THR A 69 -7.02 -17.20 12.59
N ARG A 70 -7.93 -16.79 11.71
CA ARG A 70 -9.22 -17.43 11.46
C ARG A 70 -9.42 -17.54 9.96
N THR A 71 -10.29 -18.45 9.56
CA THR A 71 -10.81 -18.52 8.21
C THR A 71 -12.27 -18.08 8.18
N ASP A 72 -12.73 -17.60 7.04
CA ASP A 72 -14.15 -17.30 6.79
C ASP A 72 -14.94 -18.58 6.43
N GLU A 73 -16.18 -18.39 5.97
CA GLU A 73 -17.08 -19.50 5.62
C GLU A 73 -16.69 -20.26 4.34
N ASP A 74 -15.94 -19.60 3.45
CA ASP A 74 -15.43 -20.18 2.20
C ASP A 74 -14.06 -20.86 2.40
N GLY A 75 -13.46 -20.68 3.57
CA GLY A 75 -12.19 -21.30 3.96
C GLY A 75 -10.97 -20.43 3.67
N ASP A 76 -11.18 -19.18 3.28
CA ASP A 76 -10.13 -18.18 3.05
C ASP A 76 -9.76 -17.47 4.36
N ASP A 77 -8.62 -16.78 4.37
CA ASP A 77 -8.14 -16.03 5.54
C ASP A 77 -9.16 -14.95 5.94
N ALA A 78 -9.64 -15.00 7.19
CA ALA A 78 -10.55 -13.99 7.71
C ALA A 78 -9.78 -12.71 8.05
N HIS A 79 -9.95 -11.70 7.20
CA HIS A 79 -9.29 -10.41 7.34
C HIS A 79 -10.00 -9.50 8.37
N PRO A 80 -9.27 -8.65 9.11
CA PRO A 80 -9.86 -7.74 10.07
C PRO A 80 -10.68 -6.64 9.39
N PRO A 81 -11.71 -6.09 10.05
CA PRO A 81 -12.48 -4.97 9.49
C PRO A 81 -11.64 -3.68 9.50
N GLN A 82 -11.76 -2.90 8.42
CA GLN A 82 -11.23 -1.54 8.32
C GLN A 82 -11.91 -0.60 9.33
N ALA A 83 -11.25 0.52 9.65
CA ALA A 83 -11.77 1.60 10.49
C ALA A 83 -11.66 2.95 9.75
N LEU A 84 -12.21 2.99 8.52
CA LEU A 84 -12.16 4.14 7.63
C LEU A 84 -12.80 5.40 8.21
N GLU A 85 -12.27 6.55 7.84
CA GLU A 85 -12.91 7.84 8.09
C GLU A 85 -14.13 8.05 7.18
N GLU A 86 -15.02 9.00 7.55
CA GLU A 86 -16.23 9.31 6.76
C GLU A 86 -15.91 9.78 5.33
N THR A 87 -14.73 10.36 5.13
CA THR A 87 -14.29 10.87 3.84
C THR A 87 -13.58 9.83 2.96
N GLU A 88 -13.41 8.61 3.44
CA GLU A 88 -12.66 7.56 2.77
C GLU A 88 -13.55 6.53 2.08
N MET A 89 -13.08 6.08 0.92
CA MET A 89 -13.68 4.99 0.18
C MET A 89 -12.56 4.08 -0.32
N ILE A 90 -12.20 3.08 0.49
CA ILE A 90 -11.03 2.21 0.27
C ILE A 90 -11.46 0.75 0.35
N GLN A 91 -10.92 -0.07 -0.57
CA GLN A 91 -11.06 -1.53 -0.53
C GLN A 91 -9.67 -2.18 -0.44
N VAL A 92 -9.53 -3.16 0.45
CA VAL A 92 -8.27 -3.89 0.61
C VAL A 92 -8.13 -4.95 -0.47
N LEU A 93 -7.02 -4.90 -1.21
CA LEU A 93 -6.63 -5.96 -2.16
C LEU A 93 -5.42 -6.72 -1.61
N HIS A 94 -5.64 -7.97 -1.17
CA HIS A 94 -4.57 -8.87 -0.78
C HIS A 94 -3.97 -9.54 -2.02
N VAL A 95 -2.70 -9.23 -2.33
CA VAL A 95 -2.03 -9.76 -3.52
C VAL A 95 -0.78 -10.54 -3.13
N PRO A 96 -0.67 -11.83 -3.52
CA PRO A 96 0.56 -12.57 -3.35
C PRO A 96 1.74 -11.88 -4.06
N MET A 97 2.84 -11.70 -3.34
CA MET A 97 3.98 -10.93 -3.83
C MET A 97 4.62 -11.48 -5.13
N HIS A 98 4.42 -12.77 -5.42
CA HIS A 98 4.92 -13.39 -6.66
C HIS A 98 4.07 -13.08 -7.89
N SER A 99 2.80 -12.68 -7.71
CA SER A 99 1.86 -12.33 -8.78
C SER A 99 1.57 -10.83 -8.84
N LEU A 100 2.23 -10.01 -8.01
CA LEU A 100 1.90 -8.59 -7.85
C LEU A 100 1.82 -7.82 -9.18
N LEU A 101 2.86 -7.88 -10.02
CA LEU A 101 2.87 -7.15 -11.30
C LEU A 101 1.74 -7.60 -12.23
N GLU A 102 1.53 -8.91 -12.35
CA GLU A 102 0.47 -9.49 -13.17
C GLU A 102 -0.91 -9.03 -12.71
N THR A 103 -1.16 -9.04 -11.40
CA THR A 103 -2.43 -8.56 -10.83
C THR A 103 -2.67 -7.08 -11.11
N LEU A 104 -1.65 -6.22 -10.98
CA LEU A 104 -1.78 -4.79 -11.28
C LEU A 104 -2.12 -4.55 -12.75
N GLU A 105 -1.40 -5.21 -13.66
CA GLU A 105 -1.62 -5.08 -15.11
C GLU A 105 -2.97 -5.65 -15.55
N GLU A 106 -3.41 -6.76 -14.94
CA GLU A 106 -4.74 -7.31 -15.16
C GLU A 106 -5.83 -6.34 -14.70
N ARG A 107 -5.73 -5.77 -13.49
CA ARG A 107 -6.73 -4.83 -13.01
C ARG A 107 -6.83 -3.58 -13.89
N HIS A 108 -5.70 -3.05 -14.34
CA HIS A 108 -5.69 -1.97 -15.31
C HIS A 108 -6.36 -2.38 -16.63
N ARG A 109 -6.02 -3.54 -17.18
CA ARG A 109 -6.56 -4.04 -18.47
C ARG A 109 -8.06 -4.34 -18.41
N VAL A 110 -8.55 -4.91 -17.31
CA VAL A 110 -9.93 -5.40 -17.17
C VAL A 110 -10.87 -4.34 -16.61
N HIS A 111 -10.43 -3.60 -15.58
CA HIS A 111 -11.27 -2.63 -14.85
C HIS A 111 -10.94 -1.18 -15.20
N GLY A 112 -9.80 -0.92 -15.85
CA GLY A 112 -9.35 0.44 -16.13
C GLY A 112 -8.75 1.15 -14.91
N ASP A 113 -8.45 0.41 -13.84
CA ASP A 113 -7.88 0.95 -12.61
C ASP A 113 -6.54 1.64 -12.90
N ALA A 114 -6.30 2.78 -12.27
CA ALA A 114 -5.00 3.41 -12.24
C ALA A 114 -4.08 2.66 -11.27
N ILE A 115 -2.77 2.71 -11.52
CA ILE A 115 -1.77 2.07 -10.67
C ILE A 115 -0.85 3.18 -10.16
N ASP A 116 -0.65 3.24 -8.84
CA ASP A 116 0.34 4.14 -8.25
C ASP A 116 1.74 3.85 -8.82
N ALA A 117 2.46 4.91 -9.17
CA ALA A 117 3.76 4.80 -9.82
C ALA A 117 4.81 4.11 -8.92
N ARG A 118 4.75 4.29 -7.59
CA ARG A 118 5.70 3.66 -6.65
C ARG A 118 5.39 2.17 -6.51
N LEU A 119 4.11 1.81 -6.40
CA LEU A 119 3.68 0.42 -6.38
C LEU A 119 4.06 -0.32 -7.67
N TYR A 120 3.80 0.27 -8.84
CA TYR A 120 4.19 -0.32 -10.13
C TYR A 120 5.72 -0.46 -10.25
N SER A 121 6.48 0.57 -9.85
CA SER A 121 7.94 0.53 -9.89
C SER A 121 8.51 -0.58 -9.00
N TYR A 122 7.96 -0.76 -7.80
CA TYR A 122 8.33 -1.84 -6.90
C TYR A 122 8.04 -3.22 -7.52
N ALA A 123 6.82 -3.42 -8.05
CA ALA A 123 6.40 -4.67 -8.67
C ALA A 123 7.29 -5.04 -9.88
N LEU A 124 7.54 -4.08 -10.77
CA LEU A 124 8.39 -4.27 -11.95
C LEU A 124 9.85 -4.55 -11.56
N GLY A 125 10.40 -3.78 -10.62
CA GLY A 125 11.77 -3.98 -10.14
C GLY A 125 11.98 -5.37 -9.54
N ARG A 126 10.99 -5.87 -8.79
CA ARG A 126 10.99 -7.23 -8.24
C ARG A 126 10.95 -8.29 -9.36
N GLN A 127 10.08 -8.11 -10.37
CA GLN A 127 9.95 -9.05 -11.49
C GLN A 127 11.23 -9.14 -12.34
N LEU A 128 11.89 -8.00 -12.57
CA LEU A 128 13.13 -7.94 -13.36
C LEU A 128 14.31 -8.62 -12.66
N GLY A 129 14.23 -8.84 -11.34
CA GLY A 129 15.27 -9.55 -10.58
C GLY A 129 16.66 -8.92 -10.74
N LEU A 130 16.73 -7.58 -10.85
CA LEU A 130 17.99 -6.89 -11.11
C LEU A 130 19.03 -7.26 -10.05
N PRO A 131 20.23 -7.73 -10.43
CA PRO A 131 21.27 -8.06 -9.47
C PRO A 131 21.70 -6.79 -8.72
N PRO A 132 22.19 -6.91 -7.47
CA PRO A 132 22.74 -5.77 -6.75
C PRO A 132 23.85 -5.09 -7.58
N LEU A 133 23.85 -3.76 -7.61
CA LEU A 133 24.94 -2.99 -8.20
C LEU A 133 26.23 -3.30 -7.44
N THR A 134 27.17 -3.96 -8.13
CA THR A 134 28.53 -4.26 -7.63
C THR A 134 29.41 -3.03 -7.56
#